data_AF-A0A1U7VVP1-F1
#
_entry.id   AF-A0A1U7VVP1-F1
#
_cell.length_a   1.000
_cell.length_b   1.000
_cell.length_c   1.000
_cell.angle_alpha   90.00
_cell.angle_beta   90.00
_cell.angle_gamma   90.00
#
_symmetry.space_group_name_H-M   'P 1'
#
loop_
_entity.id
_entity.type
_entity.pdbx_description
1 polymer ?
#
loop_
_entity_poly.entity_id
_entity_poly.type
_entity_poly.pdbx_seq_one_letter_code
_entity_poly.pdbx_strand_id
1 'polypeptide(L)'
;MAKAYTQAEFDSLIEKMEKVVPSTEYLHTVNGGGRHYTICLLERKCVCGRFKVDELPCPHAWDVLKSKFLMPENYCSNYYKLNFVVMTYDVPEIPLLDRNNWNIPAHVAEEVVLLPKWKRPPGRPKKKRDKPFSELLQPKNQHSCSICRQGGHNKRTCRNAPLRI
;
A
#
# COMPACT_ATOMS: atom_id res chain seq x y z
N MET A 1 11.49 -10.75 -20.44
CA MET A 1 12.80 -10.09 -20.61
C MET A 1 13.06 -9.24 -19.38
N ALA A 2 14.09 -9.55 -18.59
CA ALA A 2 14.51 -8.70 -17.48
C ALA A 2 15.24 -7.48 -18.05
N LYS A 3 14.83 -6.26 -17.68
CA LYS A 3 15.56 -5.06 -18.06
C LYS A 3 16.87 -5.04 -17.25
N ALA A 4 18.01 -5.02 -17.95
CA ALA A 4 19.30 -4.76 -17.33
C ALA A 4 19.36 -3.28 -16.97
N TYR A 5 19.50 -2.97 -15.69
CA TYR A 5 19.73 -1.61 -15.22
C TYR A 5 21.17 -1.22 -15.52
N THR A 6 21.37 0.00 -16.02
CA THR A 6 22.70 0.56 -16.25
C THR A 6 23.38 0.90 -14.92
N GLN A 7 24.72 0.89 -14.89
CA GLN A 7 25.48 1.24 -13.68
C GLN A 7 25.10 2.62 -13.14
N ALA A 8 24.86 3.60 -14.02
CA ALA A 8 24.42 4.93 -13.63
C ALA A 8 22.99 4.96 -13.04
N GLU A 9 22.08 4.12 -13.53
CA GLU A 9 20.75 3.96 -12.92
C GLU A 9 20.84 3.28 -11.55
N PHE A 10 21.75 2.32 -11.40
CA PHE A 10 22.03 1.68 -10.12
C PHE A 10 22.65 2.65 -9.12
N ASP A 11 23.65 3.44 -9.54
CA ASP A 11 24.31 4.45 -8.71
C ASP A 11 23.35 5.59 -8.33
N SER A 12 22.47 6.01 -9.24
CA SER A 12 21.39 6.98 -8.94
C SER A 12 20.33 6.43 -7.96
N LEU A 13 20.07 5.12 -7.98
CA LEU A 13 19.23 4.46 -6.98
C LEU A 13 19.95 4.35 -5.63
N ILE A 14 21.26 4.15 -5.64
CA ILE A 14 22.12 4.11 -4.43
C ILE A 14 22.19 5.51 -3.80
N GLU A 15 22.30 6.59 -4.58
CA GLU A 15 22.25 7.97 -4.07
C GLU A 15 20.91 8.36 -3.43
N LYS A 16 19.82 7.69 -3.82
CA LYS A 16 18.50 7.82 -3.17
C LYS A 16 18.37 7.01 -1.88
N MET A 17 19.37 6.20 -1.52
CA MET A 17 19.31 5.41 -0.30
C MET A 17 19.28 6.34 0.90
N GLU A 18 18.30 6.10 1.76
CA GLU A 18 18.09 6.90 2.95
C GLU A 18 19.26 6.73 3.93
N LYS A 19 19.72 7.82 4.53
CA LYS A 19 20.88 7.78 5.43
C LYS A 19 20.48 7.10 6.74
N VAL A 20 21.07 5.93 7.01
CA VAL A 20 20.89 5.19 8.27
C VAL A 20 21.82 5.75 9.33
N VAL A 21 21.25 6.17 10.46
CA VAL A 21 21.95 6.60 11.67
C VAL A 21 21.69 5.54 12.75
N PRO A 22 22.70 4.78 13.19
CA PRO A 22 22.52 3.80 14.25
C PRO A 22 22.31 4.50 15.59
N SER A 23 21.35 4.01 16.38
CA SER A 23 21.13 4.47 17.78
C SER A 23 21.49 3.39 18.79
N THR A 24 21.18 2.12 18.50
CA THR A 24 21.61 0.92 19.26
C THR A 24 21.77 -0.28 18.33
N GLU A 25 21.96 -1.50 18.85
CA GLU A 25 21.98 -2.74 18.04
C GLU A 25 20.68 -2.92 17.25
N TYR A 26 19.53 -2.68 17.89
CA TYR A 26 18.19 -2.95 17.33
C TYR A 26 17.42 -1.69 16.90
N LEU A 27 17.76 -0.51 17.41
CA LEU A 27 17.13 0.77 17.05
C LEU A 27 17.96 1.55 16.04
N HIS A 28 17.31 1.92 14.94
CA HIS A 28 17.91 2.62 13.81
C HIS A 28 17.03 3.79 13.40
N THR A 29 17.66 4.89 13.00
CA THR A 29 16.97 6.03 12.42
C THR A 29 17.35 6.15 10.96
N VAL A 30 16.35 6.31 10.09
CA VAL A 30 16.56 6.45 8.65
C VAL A 30 16.02 7.80 8.21
N ASN A 31 16.83 8.56 7.48
CA ASN A 31 16.51 9.91 7.02
C ASN A 31 16.13 9.90 5.54
N GLY A 32 14.86 10.17 5.26
CA GLY A 32 14.29 10.14 3.91
C GLY A 32 13.31 11.26 3.67
N GLY A 33 13.48 12.02 2.58
CA GLY A 33 12.54 13.06 2.15
C GLY A 33 12.28 14.18 3.19
N GLY A 34 13.29 14.51 4.01
CA GLY A 34 13.18 15.52 5.08
C GLY A 34 12.45 15.05 6.34
N ARG A 35 12.22 13.74 6.48
CA ARG A 35 11.65 13.11 7.69
C ARG A 35 12.62 12.08 8.25
N HIS A 36 12.42 11.77 9.53
CA HIS A 36 13.16 10.75 10.26
C HIS A 36 12.22 9.59 10.58
N TYR A 37 12.63 8.37 10.27
CA TYR A 37 11.90 7.15 10.59
C TYR A 37 12.70 6.34 11.59
N THR A 38 12.10 6.05 12.74
CA THR A 38 12.71 5.13 13.72
C THR A 38 12.24 3.71 13.44
N ILE A 39 13.18 2.78 13.38
CA ILE A 39 12.97 1.34 13.15
C ILE A 39 13.50 0.59 14.37
N CYS A 40 12.70 -0.31 14.91
CA CYS A 40 13.13 -1.32 15.88
C CYS A 40 13.09 -2.70 15.21
N LEU A 41 14.27 -3.27 14.94
CA LEU A 41 14.39 -4.59 14.29
C LEU A 41 13.94 -5.73 15.21
N LEU A 42 14.15 -5.60 16.52
CA LEU A 42 13.76 -6.60 17.52
C LEU A 42 12.24 -6.78 17.55
N GLU A 43 11.50 -5.67 17.58
CA GLU A 43 10.04 -5.68 17.62
C GLU A 43 9.38 -5.66 16.23
N ARG A 44 10.18 -5.59 15.15
CA ARG A 44 9.71 -5.44 13.76
C ARG A 44 8.77 -4.24 13.58
N LYS A 45 9.15 -3.09 14.16
CA LYS A 45 8.35 -1.86 14.13
C LYS A 45 9.08 -0.77 13.35
N CYS A 46 8.30 0.05 12.64
CA CYS A 46 8.76 1.31 12.06
C CYS A 46 7.71 2.38 12.33
N VAL A 47 8.13 3.63 12.50
CA VAL A 47 7.24 4.80 12.64
C VAL A 47 6.26 4.92 11.47
N CYS A 48 6.60 4.41 10.28
CA CYS A 48 5.66 4.37 9.15
C CYS A 48 4.49 3.38 9.32
N GLY A 49 4.50 2.55 10.36
CA GLY A 49 3.45 1.56 10.68
C GLY A 49 3.51 0.27 9.84
N ARG A 50 4.02 0.34 8.61
CA ARG A 50 3.97 -0.78 7.65
C ARG A 50 4.68 -2.05 8.13
N PHE A 51 5.82 -1.92 8.81
CA PHE A 51 6.55 -3.11 9.27
C PHE A 51 5.72 -3.99 10.23
N LYS A 52 4.87 -3.36 11.05
CA LYS A 52 3.96 -4.08 11.94
C LYS A 52 2.70 -4.59 11.21
N VAL A 53 2.13 -3.76 10.32
CA VAL A 53 0.86 -4.06 9.65
C VAL A 53 1.02 -5.14 8.58
N ASP A 54 2.03 -5.00 7.74
CA ASP A 54 2.29 -5.92 6.63
C ASP A 54 3.08 -7.16 7.11
N GLU A 55 3.60 -7.13 8.34
CA GLU A 55 4.54 -8.12 8.90
C GLU A 55 5.74 -8.44 7.97
N LEU A 56 6.08 -7.46 7.14
CA LEU A 56 7.17 -7.48 6.16
C LEU A 56 8.04 -6.23 6.36
N PRO A 57 9.36 -6.31 6.13
CA PRO A 57 10.22 -5.13 6.18
C PRO A 57 9.72 -4.03 5.23
N CYS A 58 9.35 -2.88 5.79
CA CYS A 58 9.04 -1.68 5.01
C CYS A 58 10.30 -1.11 4.34
N PRO A 59 10.20 -0.17 3.37
CA PRO A 59 11.38 0.40 2.70
C PRO A 59 12.46 0.92 3.67
N HIS A 60 12.07 1.62 4.73
CA HIS A 60 13.02 2.12 5.73
C HIS A 60 13.70 0.98 6.50
N ALA A 61 12.96 -0.09 6.83
CA ALA A 61 13.54 -1.26 7.47
C ALA A 61 14.48 -2.02 6.52
N TRP A 62 14.14 -2.04 5.22
CA TRP A 62 14.98 -2.62 4.18
C TRP A 62 16.33 -1.91 4.06
N ASP A 63 16.33 -0.58 4.12
CA ASP A 63 17.57 0.21 4.12
C ASP A 63 18.46 -0.11 5.32
N VAL A 64 17.86 -0.26 6.51
CA VAL A 64 18.60 -0.69 7.72
C VAL A 64 19.18 -2.10 7.54
N LEU A 65 18.36 -3.06 7.08
CA LEU A 65 18.79 -4.45 6.89
C LEU A 65 19.94 -4.54 5.89
N LYS A 66 19.85 -3.80 4.77
CA LYS A 66 20.90 -3.71 3.76
C LYS A 66 22.17 -3.08 4.32
N SER A 67 22.04 -2.01 5.11
CA SER A 67 23.21 -1.35 5.74
C SER A 67 23.95 -2.25 6.73
N LYS A 68 23.26 -3.21 7.35
CA LYS A 68 23.80 -4.16 8.33
C LYS A 68 24.13 -5.54 7.75
N PHE A 69 23.96 -5.75 6.44
CA PHE A 69 24.12 -7.05 5.79
C PHE A 69 23.30 -8.16 6.47
N LEU A 70 22.10 -7.81 6.93
CA LEU A 70 21.16 -8.75 7.54
C LEU A 70 20.21 -9.29 6.48
N MET A 71 19.95 -10.60 6.53
CA MET A 71 19.02 -11.28 5.62
C MET A 71 17.58 -10.84 5.88
N PRO A 72 16.88 -10.17 4.93
CA PRO A 72 15.52 -9.68 5.13
C PRO A 72 14.50 -10.78 5.44
N GLU A 73 14.74 -12.00 4.94
CA GLU A 73 13.87 -13.17 5.13
C GLU A 73 13.68 -13.53 6.61
N ASN A 74 14.68 -13.24 7.45
CA ASN A 74 14.63 -13.47 8.90
C ASN A 74 13.69 -12.49 9.63
N TYR A 75 13.34 -11.38 8.98
CA TYR A 75 12.49 -10.32 9.52
C TYR A 75 11.07 -10.31 8.94
N CYS A 76 10.78 -11.22 8.00
CA CYS A 76 9.44 -11.48 7.51
C CYS A 76 8.67 -12.41 8.46
N SER A 77 7.35 -12.24 8.54
CA SER A 77 6.48 -13.20 9.21
C SER A 77 6.51 -14.58 8.56
N ASN A 78 6.26 -15.61 9.35
CA ASN A 78 6.15 -16.98 8.86
C ASN A 78 5.02 -17.14 7.85
N TYR A 79 3.98 -16.29 7.90
CA TYR A 79 2.88 -16.26 6.94
C TYR A 79 3.34 -16.17 5.47
N TYR A 80 4.47 -15.49 5.23
CA TYR A 80 5.04 -15.30 3.90
C TYR A 80 6.07 -16.38 3.50
N LYS A 81 6.33 -17.37 4.36
CA LYS A 81 7.27 -18.45 4.05
C LYS A 81 6.57 -19.53 3.23
N LEU A 82 7.31 -20.09 2.26
CA LEU A 82 6.80 -21.11 1.34
C LEU A 82 6.13 -22.28 2.08
N ASN A 83 6.74 -22.77 3.16
CA ASN A 83 6.17 -23.87 3.94
C ASN A 83 4.77 -23.54 4.47
N PHE A 84 4.54 -22.33 4.98
CA PHE A 84 3.22 -21.90 5.46
C PHE A 84 2.21 -21.74 4.33
N VAL A 85 2.66 -21.22 3.18
CA VAL A 85 1.82 -21.14 1.98
C VAL A 85 1.37 -22.54 1.57
N VAL A 86 2.30 -23.50 1.44
CA VAL A 86 1.98 -24.89 1.10
C VAL A 86 1.00 -25.49 2.11
N MET A 87 1.27 -25.37 3.40
CA MET A 87 0.38 -25.90 4.45
C MET A 87 -1.02 -25.25 4.43
N THR A 88 -1.13 -23.97 4.06
CA THR A 88 -2.43 -23.29 3.94
C THR A 88 -3.28 -23.86 2.81
N TYR A 89 -2.63 -24.34 1.75
CA TYR A 89 -3.28 -24.98 0.60
C TYR A 89 -3.23 -26.50 0.62
N ASP A 90 -2.74 -27.11 1.70
CA ASP A 90 -2.74 -28.56 1.92
C ASP A 90 -4.15 -29.03 2.34
N VAL A 91 -5.14 -28.65 1.54
CA VAL A 91 -6.51 -29.10 1.66
C VAL A 91 -6.66 -30.29 0.72
N PRO A 92 -7.10 -31.46 1.22
CA PRO A 92 -7.36 -32.59 0.34
C PRO A 92 -8.39 -32.18 -0.70
N GLU A 93 -8.02 -32.29 -1.97
CA GLU A 93 -8.96 -32.19 -3.08
C GLU A 93 -9.94 -33.36 -2.94
N ILE A 94 -11.13 -33.08 -2.41
CA ILE A 94 -12.23 -34.05 -2.46
C ILE A 94 -12.68 -34.04 -3.92
N PRO A 95 -12.43 -35.11 -4.70
CA PRO A 95 -12.87 -35.14 -6.07
C PRO A 95 -14.37 -34.95 -6.10
N LEU A 96 -14.84 -34.03 -6.95
CA LEU A 96 -16.27 -33.93 -7.20
C LEU A 96 -16.73 -35.29 -7.71
N LEU A 97 -17.73 -35.86 -7.05
CA LEU A 97 -18.37 -37.08 -7.51
C LEU A 97 -18.94 -36.87 -8.91
N ASP A 98 -19.14 -37.94 -9.68
CA ASP A 98 -19.93 -37.86 -10.91
C ASP A 98 -21.29 -37.22 -10.60
N ARG A 99 -21.82 -36.41 -11.52
CA ARG A 99 -23.13 -35.78 -11.37
C ARG A 99 -24.23 -36.79 -11.03
N ASN A 100 -24.13 -38.01 -11.55
CA ASN A 100 -25.07 -39.10 -11.28
C ASN A 100 -25.04 -39.57 -9.81
N ASN A 101 -23.95 -39.29 -9.10
CA ASN A 101 -23.74 -39.67 -7.71
C ASN A 101 -24.02 -38.51 -6.73
N TRP A 102 -24.47 -37.35 -7.23
CA TRP A 102 -24.78 -36.22 -6.38
C TRP A 102 -26.11 -36.44 -5.65
N ASN A 103 -26.06 -36.44 -4.31
CA ASN A 103 -27.28 -36.40 -3.50
C ASN A 103 -27.77 -34.95 -3.40
N ILE A 104 -28.62 -34.54 -4.34
CA ILE A 104 -29.22 -33.19 -4.38
C ILE A 104 -30.52 -33.22 -3.55
N PRO A 105 -30.60 -32.50 -2.42
CA PRO A 105 -31.83 -32.42 -1.64
C PRO A 105 -33.01 -31.87 -2.45
N ALA A 106 -34.22 -32.39 -2.23
CA ALA A 106 -35.41 -31.99 -2.98
C ALA A 106 -35.64 -30.46 -3.00
N HIS A 107 -35.45 -29.79 -1.86
CA HIS A 107 -35.62 -28.34 -1.76
C HIS A 107 -34.65 -27.53 -2.63
N VAL A 108 -33.46 -28.06 -2.96
CA VAL A 108 -32.48 -27.43 -3.86
C VAL A 108 -32.83 -27.73 -5.31
N ALA A 109 -33.22 -28.97 -5.62
CA ALA A 109 -33.65 -29.36 -6.97
C ALA A 109 -34.91 -28.59 -7.42
N GLU A 110 -35.78 -28.27 -6.46
CA GLU A 110 -37.00 -27.49 -6.67
C GLU A 110 -36.78 -25.97 -6.59
N GLU A 111 -35.58 -25.51 -6.21
CA GLU A 111 -35.27 -24.08 -6.10
C GLU A 111 -35.21 -23.44 -7.49
N VAL A 112 -36.21 -22.62 -7.79
CA VAL A 112 -36.21 -21.81 -9.01
C VAL A 112 -35.38 -20.55 -8.76
N VAL A 113 -34.14 -20.54 -9.27
CA VAL A 113 -33.28 -19.34 -9.27
C VAL A 113 -33.87 -18.31 -10.24
N LEU A 114 -34.63 -17.37 -9.69
CA LEU A 114 -35.20 -16.27 -10.45
C LEU A 114 -34.12 -15.27 -10.86
N LEU A 115 -34.28 -14.69 -12.04
CA LEU A 115 -33.46 -13.55 -12.47
C LEU A 115 -33.54 -12.41 -11.44
N PRO A 116 -32.45 -11.65 -11.23
CA PRO A 116 -32.49 -10.45 -10.40
C PRO A 116 -33.64 -9.54 -10.87
N LYS A 117 -34.50 -9.12 -9.93
CA LYS A 117 -35.64 -8.24 -10.21
C LYS A 117 -35.21 -6.92 -10.87
N TRP A 118 -33.98 -6.49 -10.62
CA TRP A 118 -33.43 -5.24 -11.11
C TRP A 118 -32.47 -5.49 -12.26
N LYS A 119 -32.86 -5.04 -13.45
CA LYS A 119 -31.92 -4.90 -14.57
C LYS A 119 -31.11 -3.63 -14.36
N ARG A 120 -29.82 -3.68 -14.71
CA ARG A 120 -29.01 -2.46 -14.81
C ARG A 120 -29.69 -1.52 -15.81
N PRO A 121 -29.93 -0.24 -15.47
CA PRO A 121 -30.58 0.68 -16.40
C PRO A 121 -29.73 0.78 -17.69
N PRO A 122 -30.37 0.89 -18.86
CA PRO A 122 -29.67 1.05 -20.12
C PRO A 122 -28.81 2.31 -20.07
N GLY A 123 -27.56 2.19 -20.52
CA GLY A 123 -26.60 3.28 -20.57
C GLY A 123 -25.32 3.03 -19.78
N ARG A 124 -24.34 3.90 -20.01
CA ARG A 124 -23.04 3.82 -19.35
C ARG A 124 -23.18 4.12 -17.86
N PRO A 125 -22.64 3.28 -16.95
CA PRO A 125 -22.57 3.60 -15.54
C PRO A 125 -21.86 4.95 -15.33
N LYS A 126 -22.38 5.78 -14.42
CA LYS A 126 -21.68 7.01 -14.01
C LYS A 126 -20.25 6.65 -13.58
N LYS A 127 -19.26 7.23 -14.25
CA LYS A 127 -17.84 7.11 -13.84
C LYS A 127 -17.55 7.83 -12.52
N LYS A 128 -18.31 8.87 -12.20
CA LYS A 128 -18.12 9.67 -11.00
C LYS A 128 -19.03 9.13 -9.91
N ARG A 129 -18.45 8.81 -8.74
CA ARG A 129 -19.19 8.51 -7.52
C ARG A 129 -20.00 9.74 -7.10
N ASP A 130 -21.24 9.53 -6.68
CA ASP A 130 -22.02 10.58 -6.03
C ASP A 130 -21.38 10.87 -4.66
N LYS A 131 -20.99 12.11 -4.43
CA LYS A 131 -20.27 12.50 -3.20
C LYS A 131 -21.27 12.65 -2.05
N PRO A 132 -21.02 12.07 -0.86
CA PRO A 132 -21.83 12.31 0.32
C PRO A 132 -21.75 13.78 0.74
N PHE A 133 -22.75 14.26 1.47
CA PHE A 133 -22.84 15.66 1.91
C PHE A 133 -21.57 16.12 2.68
N SER A 134 -20.99 15.24 3.49
CA SER A 134 -19.73 15.50 4.20
C SER A 134 -18.55 15.84 3.28
N GLU A 135 -18.48 15.29 2.07
CA GLU A 135 -17.45 15.60 1.07
C GLU A 135 -17.75 16.85 0.26
N LEU A 136 -19.01 17.27 0.20
CA LEU A 136 -19.42 18.54 -0.43
C LEU A 136 -19.10 19.73 0.47
N LEU A 137 -19.16 19.54 1.79
CA LEU A 137 -18.83 20.55 2.79
C LEU A 137 -17.33 20.74 3.02
N GLN A 138 -16.48 19.83 2.53
CA GLN A 138 -15.04 20.01 2.62
C GLN A 138 -14.64 21.27 1.82
N PRO A 139 -13.91 22.23 2.42
CA PRO A 139 -13.43 23.37 1.69
C PRO A 139 -12.58 22.86 0.52
N LYS A 140 -13.00 23.17 -0.71
CA LYS A 140 -12.19 22.90 -1.90
C LYS A 140 -10.83 23.53 -1.62
N ASN A 141 -9.76 22.72 -1.69
CA ASN A 141 -8.38 23.16 -1.46
C ASN A 141 -8.17 24.55 -2.08
N GLN A 142 -8.17 25.56 -1.22
CA GLN A 142 -7.86 26.92 -1.65
C GLN A 142 -6.38 26.92 -1.93
N HIS A 143 -6.03 26.97 -3.21
CA HIS A 143 -4.66 27.13 -3.62
C HIS A 143 -4.14 28.45 -3.00
N SER A 144 -3.04 28.36 -2.27
CA SER A 144 -2.34 29.53 -1.76
C SER A 144 -1.39 30.04 -2.84
N CYS A 145 -1.27 31.37 -2.94
CA CYS A 145 -0.35 31.99 -3.89
C CYS A 145 1.10 31.66 -3.49
N SER A 146 1.92 31.19 -4.42
CA SER A 146 3.31 30.82 -4.11
C SER A 146 4.22 32.02 -3.76
N ILE A 147 3.79 33.25 -4.03
CA ILE A 147 4.53 34.48 -3.69
C ILE A 147 4.19 34.98 -2.28
N CYS A 148 2.90 35.15 -1.97
CA CYS A 148 2.45 35.77 -0.72
C CYS A 148 1.76 34.79 0.26
N ARG A 149 1.62 33.51 -0.13
CA ARG A 149 0.91 32.42 0.59
C ARG A 149 -0.53 32.71 1.02
N GLN A 150 -1.13 33.80 0.54
CA GLN A 150 -2.55 34.11 0.73
C GLN A 150 -3.43 33.38 -0.29
N GLY A 151 -4.64 33.01 0.13
CA GLY A 151 -5.65 32.39 -0.73
C GLY A 151 -6.37 33.39 -1.65
N GLY A 152 -7.13 32.88 -2.62
CA GLY A 152 -8.02 33.68 -3.48
C GLY A 152 -7.40 34.20 -4.78
N HIS A 153 -6.10 33.97 -5.01
CA HIS A 153 -5.44 34.32 -6.27
C HIS A 153 -4.22 33.42 -6.53
N ASN A 154 -3.68 33.47 -7.75
CA ASN A 154 -2.50 32.69 -8.14
C ASN A 154 -1.27 33.60 -8.37
N LYS A 155 -0.10 32.99 -8.62
CA LYS A 155 1.16 33.72 -8.86
C LYS A 155 1.03 34.79 -9.97
N ARG A 156 0.29 34.49 -11.04
CA ARG A 156 0.16 35.37 -12.21
C ARG A 156 -0.70 36.61 -11.92
N THR A 157 -1.63 36.52 -10.98
CA THR A 157 -2.53 37.62 -10.59
C THR A 157 -2.16 38.23 -9.23
N CYS A 158 -1.00 37.86 -8.67
CA CYS A 158 -0.55 38.36 -7.37
C CYS A 158 -0.09 39.82 -7.47
N ARG A 159 -0.74 40.70 -6.70
CA ARG A 159 -0.33 42.10 -6.49
C ARG A 159 0.32 42.34 -5.13
N ASN A 160 0.37 41.30 -4.28
CA ASN A 160 0.95 41.37 -2.96
C ASN A 160 2.48 41.25 -3.03
N ALA A 161 3.17 41.90 -2.09
CA ALA A 161 4.61 41.75 -1.93
C ALA A 161 4.98 40.29 -1.60
N PRO A 162 6.16 39.80 -2.03
CA PRO A 162 6.67 38.50 -1.61
C PRO A 162 6.79 38.44 -0.10
N LEU A 163 6.44 37.30 0.49
CA LEU A 163 6.75 37.06 1.90
C LEU A 163 8.28 37.06 2.06
N ARG A 164 8.80 38.07 2.77
CA ARG A 164 10.18 38.06 3.23
C ARG A 164 10.24 37.12 4.44
N ILE A 165 11.02 36.06 4.30
CA ILE A 165 11.43 35.16 5.39
C ILE A 165 12.77 35.66 5.90
#